data_AF-A0A921MCD0-F1
#
_entry.id   AF-A0A921MCD0-F1
#
_cell.length_a   1.000
_cell.length_b   1.000
_cell.length_c   1.000
_cell.angle_alpha   90.00
_cell.angle_beta   90.00
_cell.angle_gamma   90.00
#
_symmetry.space_group_name_H-M   'P 1'
#
loop_
_entity.id
_entity.type
_entity.pdbx_description
1 polymer ?
#
loop_
_entity_poly.entity_id
_entity_poly.type
_entity_poly.pdbx_seq_one_letter_code
_entity_poly.pdbx_strand_id
1 'polypeptide(L)'
;MALTDTALTRIKDLISSGELVPGQRLPPENELSAMLGLSRNSLREAVKALELINVLEVKRGNGTFVAELTGDQLREAIGFVLEIHASNSIEEILTVRRILEAQTAYLAASRITDDQLATLRRTIEETDEDS
;
A
#
# COMPACT_ATOMS: atom_id res chain seq x y z
N MET A 1 -20.46 -15.07 14.29
CA MET A 1 -19.52 -14.23 13.51
C MET A 1 -20.28 -13.70 12.30
N ALA A 2 -20.22 -12.40 12.01
CA ALA A 2 -20.98 -11.83 10.91
C ALA A 2 -20.50 -12.47 9.59
N LEU A 3 -21.42 -12.82 8.67
CA LEU A 3 -21.03 -13.34 7.35
C LEU A 3 -20.10 -12.37 6.60
N THR A 4 -20.19 -11.07 6.91
CA THR A 4 -19.32 -10.01 6.42
C THR A 4 -17.85 -10.20 6.85
N ASP A 5 -17.59 -10.66 8.08
CA ASP A 5 -16.22 -10.91 8.57
C ASP A 5 -15.56 -12.09 7.84
N THR A 6 -16.38 -13.10 7.50
CA THR A 6 -15.91 -14.28 6.77
C THR A 6 -15.48 -13.90 5.36
N ALA A 7 -16.28 -13.06 4.68
CA ALA A 7 -15.98 -12.58 3.35
C ALA A 7 -14.72 -11.69 3.29
N LEU A 8 -14.56 -10.81 4.29
CA LEU A 8 -13.40 -9.94 4.42
C LEU A 8 -12.12 -10.78 4.60
N THR A 9 -12.17 -11.77 5.49
CA THR A 9 -11.04 -12.69 5.72
C THR A 9 -10.69 -13.48 4.46
N ARG A 10 -11.69 -14.05 3.77
CA ARG A 10 -11.45 -14.83 2.55
C ARG A 10 -10.83 -14.00 1.42
N ILE A 11 -11.33 -12.79 1.19
CA ILE A 11 -10.76 -11.91 0.16
C ILE A 11 -9.32 -11.49 0.54
N LYS A 12 -9.07 -11.21 1.81
CA LYS A 12 -7.71 -10.94 2.31
C LYS A 12 -6.77 -12.14 2.08
N ASP A 13 -7.23 -13.37 2.31
CA ASP A 13 -6.45 -14.59 2.10
C ASP A 13 -6.11 -14.78 0.62
N LEU A 14 -7.07 -14.54 -0.28
CA LEU A 14 -6.85 -14.58 -1.74
C LEU A 14 -5.81 -13.55 -2.18
N ILE A 15 -5.82 -12.35 -1.60
CA ILE A 15 -4.82 -11.32 -1.91
C ILE A 15 -3.45 -11.70 -1.34
N SER A 16 -3.42 -12.17 -0.09
CA SER A 16 -2.16 -12.49 0.60
C SER A 16 -1.47 -13.74 0.04
N SER A 17 -2.23 -14.67 -0.56
CA SER A 17 -1.71 -15.83 -1.27
C SER A 17 -1.25 -15.53 -2.71
N GLY A 18 -1.60 -14.35 -3.24
CA GLY A 18 -1.30 -13.95 -4.62
C GLY A 18 -2.27 -14.49 -5.67
N GLU A 19 -3.36 -15.17 -5.27
CA GLU A 19 -4.43 -15.57 -6.19
C GLU A 19 -5.20 -14.37 -6.75
N LEU A 20 -5.27 -13.29 -5.95
CA LEU A 20 -5.71 -11.97 -6.39
C LEU A 20 -4.55 -10.98 -6.24
N VAL A 21 -4.14 -10.35 -7.34
CA VAL A 21 -3.06 -9.36 -7.33
C VAL A 21 -3.59 -7.92 -7.40
N PRO A 22 -2.85 -6.92 -6.88
CA PRO A 22 -3.20 -5.51 -7.04
C PRO A 22 -3.52 -5.15 -8.50
N GLY A 23 -4.56 -4.33 -8.70
CA GLY A 23 -5.03 -3.94 -10.03
C GLY A 23 -5.84 -5.02 -10.77
N GLN A 24 -5.91 -6.26 -10.28
CA GLN A 24 -6.71 -7.33 -10.88
C GLN A 24 -8.21 -7.09 -10.66
N ARG A 25 -8.99 -7.33 -11.72
CA ARG A 25 -10.46 -7.33 -11.63
C ARG A 25 -10.95 -8.59 -10.91
N LEU A 26 -11.83 -8.42 -9.93
CA LEU A 26 -12.52 -9.51 -9.28
C LEU A 26 -13.50 -10.21 -10.26
N PRO A 27 -13.76 -11.51 -10.07
CA PRO A 27 -14.83 -12.20 -10.77
C PRO A 27 -16.19 -11.49 -10.56
N PRO A 28 -17.14 -11.63 -11.50
CA PRO A 28 -18.51 -11.16 -11.32
C PRO A 28 -19.10 -11.61 -9.98
N GLU A 29 -19.95 -10.76 -9.35
CA GLU A 29 -20.53 -11.01 -8.01
C GLU A 29 -21.16 -12.42 -7.90
N ASN A 30 -21.79 -12.90 -8.98
CA ASN A 30 -22.36 -14.24 -9.02
C ASN A 30 -21.31 -15.35 -8.89
N GLU A 31 -20.24 -15.27 -9.68
CA GLU A 31 -19.16 -16.26 -9.66
C GLU A 31 -18.39 -16.20 -8.35
N LEU A 32 -18.05 -14.99 -7.90
CA LEU A 32 -17.34 -14.78 -6.64
C LEU A 32 -18.15 -15.27 -5.43
N SER A 33 -19.48 -15.08 -5.44
CA SER A 33 -20.35 -15.59 -4.38
C SER A 33 -20.35 -17.13 -4.32
N ALA A 34 -20.33 -17.79 -5.48
CA ALA A 34 -20.26 -19.25 -5.57
C ALA A 34 -18.88 -19.77 -5.15
N MET A 35 -17.80 -19.13 -5.59
CA MET A 35 -16.43 -19.48 -5.22
C MET A 35 -16.20 -19.39 -3.72
N LEU A 36 -16.73 -18.35 -3.07
CA LEU A 36 -16.55 -18.10 -1.65
C LEU A 36 -17.59 -18.80 -0.77
N GLY A 37 -18.61 -19.43 -1.35
CA GLY A 37 -19.72 -20.05 -0.62
C GLY A 37 -20.57 -19.04 0.17
N LEU A 38 -20.69 -17.81 -0.32
CA LEU A 38 -21.38 -16.70 0.33
C LEU A 38 -22.70 -16.36 -0.37
N SER A 39 -23.67 -15.84 0.38
CA SER A 39 -24.86 -15.23 -0.23
C SER A 39 -24.48 -13.94 -0.97
N ARG A 40 -25.23 -13.58 -2.02
CA ARG A 40 -25.01 -12.32 -2.77
C ARG A 40 -25.08 -11.09 -1.87
N ASN A 41 -26.04 -11.03 -0.95
CA ASN A 41 -26.16 -9.92 0.00
C ASN A 41 -24.92 -9.82 0.89
N SER A 42 -24.45 -10.94 1.43
CA SER A 42 -23.25 -10.96 2.29
C SER A 42 -21.99 -10.55 1.52
N LEU A 43 -21.85 -11.02 0.28
CA LEU A 43 -20.73 -10.63 -0.58
C LEU A 43 -20.76 -9.12 -0.87
N ARG A 44 -21.93 -8.56 -1.17
CA ARG A 44 -22.07 -7.13 -1.45
C ARG A 44 -21.71 -6.26 -0.25
N GLU A 45 -22.14 -6.64 0.95
CA GLU A 45 -21.77 -5.93 2.17
C GLU A 45 -20.27 -6.04 2.45
N ALA A 46 -19.66 -7.19 2.16
CA ALA A 46 -18.21 -7.36 2.28
C ALA A 46 -17.42 -6.53 1.26
N VAL A 47 -17.86 -6.48 0.00
CA VAL A 47 -17.24 -5.64 -1.04
C VAL A 47 -17.33 -4.16 -0.64
N LYS A 48 -18.48 -3.69 -0.15
CA LYS A 48 -18.61 -2.31 0.37
C LYS A 48 -17.68 -2.05 1.56
N ALA A 49 -17.56 -2.99 2.50
CA ALA A 49 -16.67 -2.84 3.65
C ALA A 49 -15.20 -2.78 3.21
N LEU A 50 -14.79 -3.61 2.26
CA LEU A 50 -13.44 -3.63 1.69
C LEU A 50 -13.15 -2.39 0.83
N GLU A 51 -14.14 -1.85 0.13
CA GLU A 51 -14.06 -0.58 -0.57
C GLU A 51 -13.85 0.58 0.41
N LEU A 52 -14.58 0.60 1.53
CA LEU A 52 -14.47 1.63 2.55
C LEU A 52 -13.06 1.73 3.16
N ILE A 53 -12.36 0.59 3.25
CA ILE A 53 -10.97 0.53 3.76
C ILE A 53 -9.91 0.50 2.64
N ASN A 54 -10.30 0.82 1.39
CA ASN A 54 -9.41 0.88 0.23
C ASN A 54 -8.64 -0.43 -0.08
N VAL A 55 -9.23 -1.60 0.22
CA VAL A 55 -8.70 -2.90 -0.22
C VAL A 55 -9.23 -3.27 -1.60
N LEU A 56 -10.44 -2.81 -1.94
CA LEU A 56 -11.04 -2.94 -3.25
C LEU A 56 -11.40 -1.56 -3.81
N GLU A 57 -11.43 -1.45 -5.13
CA GLU A 57 -11.87 -0.25 -5.85
C GLU A 57 -13.03 -0.61 -6.80
N VAL A 58 -14.19 0.03 -6.64
CA VAL A 58 -15.33 -0.16 -7.54
C VAL A 58 -15.31 0.88 -8.64
N LYS A 59 -14.98 0.46 -9.87
CA LYS A 59 -15.04 1.31 -11.06
C LYS A 59 -16.42 1.17 -11.70
N ARG A 60 -17.25 2.21 -11.60
CA ARG A 60 -18.63 2.20 -12.14
C ARG A 60 -18.65 1.72 -13.59
N GLY A 61 -19.44 0.67 -13.87
CA GLY A 61 -19.55 0.05 -15.20
C GLY A 61 -18.41 -0.90 -15.58
N ASN A 62 -17.26 -0.85 -14.89
CA ASN A 62 -16.07 -1.64 -15.20
C ASN A 62 -15.80 -2.78 -14.21
N GLY A 63 -16.48 -2.80 -13.06
CA GLY A 63 -16.39 -3.88 -12.05
C GLY A 63 -15.59 -3.48 -10.82
N THR A 64 -15.27 -4.47 -9.99
CA THR A 64 -14.50 -4.30 -8.76
C THR A 64 -13.08 -4.81 -8.97
N PHE A 65 -12.10 -4.08 -8.45
CA PHE A 65 -10.68 -4.37 -8.61
C PHE A 65 -10.02 -4.47 -7.25
N VAL A 66 -8.93 -5.25 -7.13
CA VAL A 66 -8.05 -5.18 -5.97
C VAL A 66 -7.38 -3.81 -6.01
N ALA A 67 -7.51 -3.05 -4.92
CA ALA A 67 -6.90 -1.75 -4.84
C ALA A 67 -5.39 -1.88 -4.97
N GLU A 68 -4.81 -1.02 -5.78
CA GLU A 68 -3.37 -0.90 -5.93
C GLU A 68 -2.93 0.31 -5.12
N LEU A 69 -2.16 0.07 -4.05
CA LEU A 69 -1.47 1.13 -3.32
C LEU A 69 -0.09 1.30 -3.95
N THR A 70 0.01 2.24 -4.88
CA THR A 70 1.30 2.63 -5.45
C THR A 70 2.11 3.41 -4.41
N GLY A 71 3.44 3.39 -4.56
CA GLY A 71 4.33 4.20 -3.71
C GLY A 71 4.01 5.69 -3.77
N ASP A 72 3.56 6.18 -4.93
CA ASP A 72 3.14 7.57 -5.13
C ASP A 72 1.88 7.91 -4.33
N GLN A 73 0.85 7.05 -4.36
CA GLN A 73 -0.38 7.25 -3.60
C GLN A 73 -0.14 7.21 -2.10
N LEU A 74 0.72 6.30 -1.62
CA LEU A 74 1.10 6.25 -0.21
C LEU A 74 1.86 7.52 0.20
N ARG A 75 2.80 8.00 -0.63
CA ARG A 75 3.52 9.25 -0.38
C ARG A 75 2.57 10.43 -0.27
N GLU A 76 1.62 10.55 -1.20
CA GLU A 76 0.64 11.65 -1.21
C GLU A 76 -0.25 11.62 0.04
N ALA A 77 -0.77 10.45 0.41
CA ALA A 77 -1.59 10.29 1.61
C ALA A 77 -0.83 10.65 2.90
N ILE A 78 0.42 10.21 3.02
CA ILE A 78 1.28 10.57 4.17
C ILE A 78 1.58 12.07 4.15
N GLY A 79 1.94 12.64 3.00
CA GLY A 79 2.23 14.06 2.85
C GLY A 79 1.06 14.94 3.31
N PHE A 80 -0.16 14.62 2.88
CA PHE A 80 -1.37 15.32 3.28
C PHE A 80 -1.61 15.30 4.80
N VAL A 81 -1.42 14.14 5.45
CA VAL A 81 -1.55 14.02 6.92
C VAL A 81 -0.48 14.88 7.61
N LEU A 82 0.77 14.84 7.12
CA LEU A 82 1.85 15.64 7.68
C LEU A 82 1.60 17.15 7.51
N GLU A 83 1.03 17.59 6.38
CA GLU A 83 0.65 19.00 6.16
C GLU A 83 -0.43 19.48 7.14
N ILE A 84 -1.46 18.66 7.39
CA ILE A 84 -2.51 18.98 8.37
C ILE A 84 -1.95 19.09 9.79
N HIS A 85 -0.98 18.25 10.13
CA HIS A 85 -0.41 18.15 11.48
C HIS A 85 0.95 18.87 11.63
N ALA A 86 1.34 19.69 10.64
CA ALA A 86 2.70 20.23 10.50
C ALA A 86 3.20 21.06 11.70
N SER A 87 2.30 21.65 12.48
CA SER A 87 2.64 22.48 13.63
C SER A 87 3.05 21.71 14.88
N ASN A 88 2.81 20.39 14.98
CA ASN A 88 3.14 19.57 16.15
C ASN A 88 4.21 18.49 15.88
N SER A 89 4.75 18.40 14.67
CA SER A 89 5.25 17.12 14.13
C SER A 89 6.70 17.07 13.64
N ILE A 90 7.45 18.18 13.59
CA ILE A 90 8.84 18.15 13.07
C ILE A 90 9.73 17.23 13.92
N GLU A 91 9.66 17.33 15.25
CA GLU A 91 10.45 16.46 16.15
C GLU A 91 10.05 14.99 16.02
N GLU A 92 8.76 14.71 15.85
CA GLU A 92 8.22 13.36 15.66
C GLU A 92 8.70 12.77 14.32
N ILE A 93 8.65 13.56 13.24
CA ILE A 93 9.16 13.18 11.91
C ILE A 93 10.67 12.91 11.97
N LEU A 94 11.44 13.78 12.62
CA LEU A 94 12.89 13.59 12.78
C LEU A 94 13.20 12.33 13.63
N THR A 95 12.35 11.99 14.60
CA THR A 95 12.46 10.76 15.38
C THR A 95 12.25 9.53 14.51
N VAL A 96 11.19 9.53 13.69
CA VAL A 96 10.94 8.43 12.73
C VAL A 96 12.09 8.32 11.72
N ARG A 97 12.57 9.44 11.18
CA ARG A 97 13.71 9.47 10.26
C ARG A 97 14.95 8.86 10.89
N ARG A 98 15.31 9.23 12.13
CA ARG A 98 16.47 8.63 12.81
C ARG A 98 16.41 7.11 12.91
N ILE A 99 15.23 6.54 13.16
CA ILE A 99 15.04 5.09 13.26
C ILE A 99 15.21 4.44 11.89
N LEU A 100 14.56 5.00 10.85
CA LEU A 100 14.55 4.41 9.51
C LEU A 100 15.87 4.64 8.76
N GLU A 101 16.41 5.85 8.78
CA GLU A 101 17.61 6.23 8.03
C GLU A 101 18.84 5.48 8.49
N ALA A 102 19.03 5.31 9.81
CA ALA A 102 20.18 4.58 10.32
C ALA A 102 20.21 3.13 9.83
N GLN A 103 19.07 2.43 9.88
CA GLN A 103 19.01 1.07 9.35
C GLN A 103 19.05 1.01 7.83
N THR A 104 18.44 1.97 7.15
CA THR A 104 18.50 2.05 5.69
C THR A 104 19.95 2.24 5.23
N ALA A 105 20.71 3.11 5.87
CA ALA A 105 22.12 3.34 5.58
C ALA A 105 22.96 2.08 5.82
N TYR A 106 22.73 1.35 6.93
CA TYR A 106 23.40 0.08 7.20
C TYR A 106 23.09 -0.98 6.12
N LEU A 107 21.81 -1.15 5.78
CA LEU A 107 21.38 -2.11 4.76
C LEU A 107 21.90 -1.73 3.37
N ALA A 108 21.94 -0.44 3.04
CA ALA A 108 22.51 0.05 1.79
C ALA A 108 24.01 -0.24 1.76
N ALA A 109 24.77 0.17 2.78
CA ALA A 109 26.21 -0.04 2.85
C ALA A 109 26.61 -1.54 2.80
N SER A 110 25.81 -2.42 3.40
CA SER A 110 26.07 -3.87 3.39
C SER A 110 25.77 -4.56 2.05
N ARG A 111 25.03 -3.91 1.15
CA ARG A 111 24.56 -4.48 -0.13
C ARG A 111 25.01 -3.70 -1.36
N ILE A 112 25.64 -2.55 -1.17
CA ILE A 112 26.01 -1.64 -2.24
C ILE A 112 27.00 -2.31 -3.20
N THR A 113 26.75 -2.15 -4.50
CA THR A 113 27.68 -2.56 -5.55
C THR A 113 28.68 -1.44 -5.88
N ASP A 114 29.79 -1.78 -6.52
CA ASP A 114 30.82 -0.78 -6.89
C ASP A 114 30.25 0.34 -7.78
N ASP A 115 29.36 0.02 -8.72
CA ASP A 115 28.72 1.00 -9.59
C ASP A 115 27.78 1.94 -8.83
N GLN A 116 27.03 1.41 -7.86
CA GLN A 116 26.17 2.20 -6.98
C GLN A 116 26.99 3.08 -6.05
N LEU A 117 28.14 2.59 -5.55
CA LEU A 117 29.06 3.37 -4.72
C LEU A 117 29.68 4.52 -5.50
N ALA A 118 30.11 4.27 -6.75
CA ALA A 118 30.63 5.31 -7.62
C ALA A 118 29.57 6.39 -7.93
N THR A 119 28.32 5.98 -8.14
CA THR A 119 27.19 6.90 -8.34
C THR A 119 26.92 7.74 -7.09
N LEU A 120 26.90 7.10 -5.91
CA LEU A 120 26.69 7.79 -4.63
C LEU A 120 27.77 8.85 -4.37
N ARG A 121 29.04 8.54 -4.66
CA ARG A 121 30.15 9.50 -4.52
C ARG A 121 29.95 10.74 -5.39
N ARG A 122 29.57 10.54 -6.66
CA ARG A 122 29.28 11.64 -7.58
C ARG A 122 28.14 12.53 -7.07
N THR A 123 27.06 11.94 -6.56
CA THR A 123 25.93 12.71 -6.01
C THR A 123 26.34 13.55 -4.79
N ILE A 124 27.24 13.05 -3.94
CA ILE A 124 27.77 13.83 -2.81
C ILE A 124 28.59 15.02 -3.32
N GLU A 125 29.49 14.79 -4.28
CA GLU A 125 30.30 15.84 -4.89
C GLU A 125 29.44 16.94 -5.52
N GLU A 126 28.37 16.58 -6.24
CA GLU A 126 27.42 17.54 -6.82
C GLU A 126 26.67 18.37 -5.76
N THR A 127 26.38 17.80 -4.60
CA THR A 127 25.65 18.51 -3.52
C THR A 127 26.55 19.51 -2.76
N ASP A 128 27.84 19.18 -2.64
CA ASP A 128 28.84 20.04 -2.00
C ASP A 128 29.25 21.23 -2.89
N GLU A 129 29.07 21.15 -4.21
CA GLU A 129 29.35 22.25 -5.14
C GLU A 129 28.21 23.30 -5.20
N ASP A 130 26.97 22.92 -4.87
CA ASP A 130 25.78 23.78 -4.91
C ASP A 130 25.41 24.42 -3.55
N SER A 131 26.20 24.17 -2.49
CA SER A 131 26.01 24.70 -1.12
C SER A 131 26.98 25.84 -0.77
#